data_AF-A0A832C3Z1-F1
#
_entry.id   AF-A0A832C3Z1-F1
#
_cell.length_a   1.000
_cell.length_b   1.000
_cell.length_c   1.000
_cell.angle_alpha   90.00
_cell.angle_beta   90.00
_cell.angle_gamma   90.00
#
_symmetry.space_group_name_H-M   'P 1'
#
loop_
_entity.id
_entity.type
_entity.pdbx_description
1 polymer ?
#
loop_
_entity_poly.entity_id
_entity_poly.type
_entity_poly.pdbx_seq_one_letter_code
_entity_poly.pdbx_strand_id
1 'polypeptide(L)'
;MRYVPWSKIKDWFCTACGDCCKEFKVPLRAYEAALLSKIFGLYCMELEVGATYLKRGLNGRCIFQVKSGGRMVCGIQSIKPIACKMWPFAVFETPRYEQGNEASFDFRGETFFVYVNPYCRGLVYGRPSLRLVNSVIPEFIELRSGLRSRQVRSTSLAVKIPALEPKTPPETDYNRMKVTPFSPVINKTCGTLTSFGLVPIFVESGSHNGRVNFYSYEN
;
A
#
# COMPACT_ATOMS: atom_id res chain seq x y z
N MET A 1 -9.65 -17.65 3.14
CA MET A 1 -10.59 -16.57 3.56
C MET A 1 -11.63 -16.36 2.45
N ARG A 2 -12.93 -16.27 2.75
CA ARG A 2 -13.98 -16.13 1.71
C ARG A 2 -14.43 -14.68 1.59
N TYR A 3 -14.05 -14.03 0.49
CA TYR A 3 -14.56 -12.71 0.11
C TYR A 3 -16.05 -12.78 -0.24
N VAL A 4 -16.75 -11.65 -0.09
CA VAL A 4 -18.18 -11.51 -0.41
C VAL A 4 -18.35 -10.56 -1.61
N PRO A 5 -19.19 -10.87 -2.62
CA PRO A 5 -19.46 -9.95 -3.72
C PRO A 5 -20.14 -8.67 -3.22
N TRP A 6 -19.82 -7.53 -3.84
CA TRP A 6 -20.37 -6.23 -3.46
C TRP A 6 -21.91 -6.18 -3.48
N SER A 7 -22.54 -6.96 -4.36
CA SER A 7 -24.00 -7.02 -4.54
C SER A 7 -24.76 -7.51 -3.32
N LYS A 8 -24.08 -8.13 -2.34
CA LYS A 8 -24.65 -8.57 -1.04
C LYS A 8 -24.53 -7.50 0.06
N ILE A 9 -23.87 -6.38 -0.24
CA ILE A 9 -23.59 -5.31 0.72
C ILE A 9 -24.58 -4.17 0.46
N LYS A 10 -25.33 -3.77 1.49
CA LYS A 10 -26.19 -2.60 1.46
C LYS A 10 -25.38 -1.32 1.46
N ASP A 11 -24.44 -1.22 2.39
CA ASP A 11 -23.55 -0.05 2.48
C ASP A 11 -22.28 -0.36 3.28
N TRP A 12 -21.32 0.56 3.24
CA TRP A 12 -20.10 0.50 4.04
C TRP A 12 -19.63 1.88 4.51
N PHE A 13 -19.10 1.92 5.75
CA PHE A 13 -18.49 3.10 6.34
C PHE A 13 -17.22 2.75 7.10
N CYS A 14 -16.16 3.55 6.91
CA CYS A 14 -14.99 3.47 7.77
C CYS A 14 -15.31 4.07 9.14
N THR A 15 -15.45 3.22 10.16
CA THR A 15 -15.74 3.61 11.54
C THR A 15 -14.52 4.14 12.30
N ALA A 16 -13.34 4.17 11.65
CA ALA A 16 -12.06 4.46 12.27
C ALA A 16 -11.78 3.58 13.51
N CYS A 17 -12.25 2.33 13.49
CA CYS A 17 -12.00 1.34 14.54
C CYS A 17 -10.52 0.96 14.65
N GLY A 18 -9.81 0.99 13.52
CA GLY A 18 -8.38 0.70 13.47
C GLY A 18 -8.03 -0.80 13.48
N ASP A 19 -9.00 -1.69 13.32
CA ASP A 19 -8.74 -3.14 13.30
C ASP A 19 -7.94 -3.56 12.08
N CYS A 20 -8.15 -2.92 10.93
CA CYS A 20 -7.38 -3.23 9.72
C CYS A 20 -5.87 -3.01 9.92
N CYS A 21 -5.49 -2.02 10.73
CA CYS A 21 -4.10 -1.77 11.11
C CYS A 21 -3.56 -2.74 12.15
N LYS A 22 -4.43 -3.50 12.83
CA LYS A 22 -4.06 -4.50 13.83
C LYS A 22 -4.00 -5.90 13.24
N GLU A 23 -4.94 -6.25 12.37
CA GLU A 23 -5.09 -7.62 11.88
C GLU A 23 -4.23 -7.90 10.63
N PHE A 24 -3.94 -6.90 9.80
CA PHE A 24 -3.27 -7.10 8.51
C PHE A 24 -1.89 -6.44 8.43
N LYS A 25 -0.94 -7.12 7.78
CA LYS A 25 0.29 -6.50 7.27
C LYS A 25 -0.06 -5.66 6.04
N VAL A 26 0.44 -4.43 5.98
CA VAL A 26 0.15 -3.51 4.88
C VAL A 26 1.29 -3.57 3.86
N PRO A 27 1.10 -4.21 2.70
CA PRO A 27 2.13 -4.21 1.66
C PRO A 27 2.29 -2.81 1.07
N LEU A 28 3.53 -2.47 0.73
CA LEU A 28 3.92 -1.24 0.07
C LEU A 28 4.32 -1.52 -1.37
N ARG A 29 3.88 -0.66 -2.29
CA ARG A 29 4.48 -0.57 -3.61
C ARG A 29 5.85 0.08 -3.51
N ALA A 30 6.73 -0.18 -4.48
CA ALA A 30 8.08 0.39 -4.50
C ALA A 30 8.11 1.92 -4.33
N TYR A 31 7.21 2.64 -5.01
CA TYR A 31 7.12 4.11 -4.87
C TYR A 31 6.63 4.55 -3.48
N GLU A 32 5.77 3.77 -2.82
CA GLU A 32 5.27 4.06 -1.48
C GLU A 32 6.36 3.83 -0.44
N ALA A 33 7.12 2.74 -0.60
CA ALA A 33 8.28 2.45 0.22
C ALA A 33 9.34 3.56 0.10
N ALA A 34 9.65 4.01 -1.12
CA ALA A 34 10.58 5.12 -1.36
C ALA A 34 10.10 6.46 -0.76
N LEU A 35 8.79 6.76 -0.88
CA LEU A 35 8.22 7.97 -0.30
C LEU A 35 8.28 7.94 1.23
N LEU A 36 7.86 6.84 1.84
CA LEU A 36 7.81 6.70 3.29
C LEU A 36 9.22 6.64 3.89
N SER A 37 10.18 5.97 3.24
CA SER A 37 11.57 5.95 3.69
C SER A 37 12.23 7.33 3.61
N LYS A 38 11.86 8.15 2.62
CA LYS A 38 12.35 9.54 2.53
C LYS A 38 11.84 10.40 3.69
N ILE A 39 10.58 10.22 4.13
CA ILE A 39 9.96 11.06 5.16
C ILE A 39 10.28 10.56 6.57
N PHE A 40 10.24 9.25 6.77
CA PHE A 40 10.34 8.62 8.09
C PHE A 40 11.59 7.75 8.24
N GLY A 41 12.44 7.59 7.23
CA GLY A 41 13.57 6.65 7.29
C GLY A 41 13.14 5.18 7.13
N LEU A 42 14.12 4.29 7.03
CA LEU A 42 13.87 2.85 6.81
C LEU A 42 13.18 2.15 7.97
N TYR A 43 13.19 2.73 9.18
CA TYR A 43 12.55 2.13 10.36
C TYR A 43 11.04 1.95 10.20
N CYS A 44 10.40 2.66 9.26
CA CYS A 44 8.96 2.59 9.09
C CYS A 44 8.46 1.34 8.34
N MET A 45 9.38 0.48 7.89
CA MET A 45 9.08 -0.67 7.05
C MET A 45 9.70 -1.96 7.58
N GLU A 46 9.13 -3.08 7.14
CA GLU A 46 9.65 -4.43 7.31
C GLU A 46 9.88 -5.02 5.91
N LEU A 47 11.06 -5.62 5.70
CA LEU A 47 11.39 -6.33 4.46
C LEU A 47 11.20 -7.82 4.66
N GLU A 48 10.43 -8.43 3.77
CA GLU A 48 10.26 -9.88 3.67
C GLU A 48 10.63 -10.32 2.26
N VAL A 49 10.81 -11.62 2.06
CA VAL A 49 11.19 -12.16 0.75
C VAL A 49 10.15 -11.74 -0.29
N GLY A 50 10.57 -10.91 -1.25
CA GLY A 50 9.73 -10.46 -2.36
C GLY A 50 8.75 -9.32 -2.04
N ALA A 51 8.70 -8.78 -0.81
CA ALA A 51 7.75 -7.74 -0.45
C ALA A 51 8.24 -6.80 0.66
N THR A 52 7.78 -5.55 0.61
CA THR A 52 7.98 -4.56 1.68
C THR A 52 6.64 -4.26 2.34
N TYR A 53 6.62 -4.18 3.66
CA TYR A 53 5.43 -3.90 4.46
C TYR A 53 5.63 -2.68 5.35
N LEU A 54 4.54 -2.02 5.76
CA LEU A 54 4.60 -1.11 6.91
C LEU A 54 4.97 -1.89 8.17
N LYS A 55 5.88 -1.32 8.96
CA LYS A 55 6.31 -1.92 10.23
C LYS A 55 5.15 -2.06 11.21
N ARG A 56 5.17 -3.14 12.00
CA ARG A 56 4.26 -3.36 13.12
C ARG A 56 4.97 -3.04 14.43
N GLY A 57 4.29 -2.32 15.31
CA GLY A 57 4.72 -2.06 16.67
C GLY A 57 4.57 -3.29 17.57
N LEU A 58 5.06 -3.18 18.81
CA LEU A 58 5.07 -4.27 19.78
C LEU A 58 3.69 -4.84 20.13
N ASN A 59 2.63 -4.05 19.97
CA ASN A 59 1.24 -4.47 20.20
C ASN A 59 0.58 -5.10 18.95
N GLY A 60 1.38 -5.40 17.92
CA GLY A 60 0.92 -5.95 16.65
C GLY A 60 0.20 -4.92 15.74
N ARG A 61 0.10 -3.65 16.12
CA ARG A 61 -0.54 -2.62 15.30
C ARG A 61 0.47 -1.94 14.37
N CYS A 62 0.00 -1.39 13.26
CA CYS A 62 0.82 -0.52 12.42
C CYS A 62 1.43 0.63 13.24
N ILE A 63 2.72 0.90 13.06
CA ILE A 63 3.45 1.94 13.82
C ILE A 63 2.88 3.36 13.62
N PHE A 64 2.13 3.59 12.53
CA PHE A 64 1.52 4.88 12.23
C PHE A 64 0.12 5.04 12.85
N GLN A 65 -0.34 4.08 13.65
CA GLN A 65 -1.63 4.18 14.31
C GLN A 65 -1.51 5.05 15.57
N VAL A 66 -2.33 6.09 15.65
CA VAL A 66 -2.33 7.07 16.75
C VAL A 66 -3.70 7.09 17.44
N LYS A 67 -3.70 7.31 18.76
CA LYS A 67 -4.93 7.46 19.53
C LYS A 67 -5.44 8.90 19.40
N SER A 68 -6.67 9.09 18.94
CA SER A 68 -7.32 10.40 18.86
C SER A 68 -8.83 10.26 19.08
N GLY A 69 -9.40 11.07 19.98
CA GLY A 69 -10.85 11.06 20.27
C GLY A 69 -11.40 9.68 20.66
N GLY A 70 -10.64 8.90 21.44
CA GLY A 70 -11.00 7.54 21.84
C GLY A 70 -10.87 6.48 20.73
N ARG A 71 -10.40 6.85 19.54
CA ARG A 71 -10.23 5.96 18.38
C ARG A 71 -8.75 5.77 18.02
N MET A 72 -8.47 4.71 17.27
CA MET A 72 -7.12 4.39 16.77
C MET A 72 -7.04 4.70 15.27
N VAL A 73 -6.62 5.91 14.95
CA VAL A 73 -6.63 6.47 13.58
C VAL A 73 -5.25 6.37 12.91
N CYS A 74 -5.22 6.50 11.58
CA CYS A 74 -3.97 6.50 10.83
C CYS A 74 -3.33 7.89 10.86
N GLY A 75 -2.15 8.02 11.46
CA GLY A 75 -1.43 9.30 11.53
C GLY A 75 -0.92 9.80 10.18
N ILE A 76 -0.73 8.92 9.20
CA ILE A 76 -0.25 9.28 7.85
C ILE A 76 -1.39 9.33 6.81
N GLN A 77 -2.58 9.77 7.22
CA GLN A 77 -3.80 9.69 6.40
C GLN A 77 -3.66 10.30 4.99
N SER A 78 -2.89 11.39 4.84
CA SER A 78 -2.67 12.10 3.57
C SER A 78 -1.82 11.30 2.57
N ILE A 79 -0.89 10.49 3.07
CA ILE A 79 0.09 9.71 2.28
C ILE A 79 -0.07 8.20 2.50
N LYS A 80 -1.23 7.77 3.00
CA LYS A 80 -1.46 6.35 3.30
C LYS A 80 -1.25 5.48 2.05
N PRO A 81 -0.71 4.26 2.20
CA PRO A 81 -0.55 3.34 1.08
C PRO A 81 -1.88 2.97 0.43
N ILE A 82 -1.84 2.59 -0.84
CA ILE A 82 -2.97 2.12 -1.62
C ILE A 82 -3.62 0.89 -1.00
N ALA A 83 -2.86 -0.01 -0.38
CA ALA A 83 -3.43 -1.14 0.36
C ALA A 83 -4.35 -0.67 1.50
N CYS A 84 -3.93 0.35 2.26
CA CYS A 84 -4.78 0.98 3.28
C CYS A 84 -5.96 1.74 2.68
N LYS A 85 -5.81 2.33 1.49
CA LYS A 85 -6.91 3.01 0.77
C LYS A 85 -7.96 2.00 0.32
N MET A 86 -7.54 0.87 -0.21
CA MET A 86 -8.42 -0.14 -0.80
C MET A 86 -9.20 -0.94 0.23
N TRP A 87 -8.75 -1.00 1.49
CA TRP A 87 -9.48 -1.72 2.54
C TRP A 87 -10.93 -1.18 2.74
N PRO A 88 -11.97 -2.04 2.80
CA PRO A 88 -11.98 -3.51 2.73
C PRO A 88 -12.31 -4.10 1.35
N PHE A 89 -12.29 -3.30 0.29
CA PHE A 89 -12.67 -3.70 -1.06
C PHE A 89 -11.46 -4.27 -1.83
N ALA A 90 -11.73 -5.32 -2.60
CA ALA A 90 -10.81 -5.87 -3.58
C ALA A 90 -11.44 -5.74 -4.95
N VAL A 91 -10.74 -5.04 -5.85
CA VAL A 91 -11.22 -4.72 -7.21
C VAL A 91 -10.29 -5.36 -8.22
N PHE A 92 -10.86 -6.10 -9.16
CA PHE A 92 -10.13 -6.81 -10.20
C PHE A 92 -10.76 -6.56 -11.58
N GLU A 93 -9.97 -6.67 -12.64
CA GLU A 93 -10.42 -6.63 -14.04
C GLU A 93 -10.99 -7.99 -14.50
N THR A 94 -10.66 -9.07 -13.77
CA THR A 94 -11.12 -10.43 -14.04
C THR A 94 -11.69 -11.06 -12.76
N PRO A 95 -12.65 -11.99 -12.88
CA PRO A 95 -13.22 -12.65 -11.71
C PRO A 95 -12.15 -13.48 -11.00
N ARG A 96 -12.06 -13.36 -9.66
CA ARG A 96 -11.08 -14.07 -8.84
C ARG A 96 -11.67 -15.15 -7.95
N TYR A 97 -12.99 -15.14 -7.75
CA TYR A 97 -13.69 -16.06 -6.88
C TYR A 97 -14.92 -16.63 -7.60
N GLU A 98 -15.44 -17.76 -7.10
CA GLU A 98 -16.57 -18.50 -7.68
C GLU A 98 -17.81 -17.63 -7.96
N GLN A 99 -17.99 -16.55 -7.19
CA GLN A 99 -19.14 -15.64 -7.26
C GLN A 99 -18.90 -14.48 -8.25
N GLY A 100 -18.19 -14.74 -9.35
CA GLY A 100 -17.79 -13.74 -10.33
C GLY A 100 -18.96 -12.93 -10.89
N ASN A 101 -20.08 -13.59 -11.21
CA ASN A 101 -21.28 -12.93 -11.73
C ASN A 101 -21.93 -11.97 -10.72
N GLU A 102 -21.93 -12.33 -9.44
CA GLU A 102 -22.48 -11.46 -8.38
C GLU A 102 -21.52 -10.31 -8.05
N ALA A 103 -20.24 -10.46 -8.37
CA ALA A 103 -19.20 -9.47 -8.12
C ALA A 103 -19.01 -8.49 -9.29
N SER A 104 -19.62 -8.72 -10.46
CA SER A 104 -19.48 -7.83 -11.61
C SER A 104 -20.07 -6.45 -11.32
N PHE A 105 -19.39 -5.42 -11.79
CA PHE A 105 -19.76 -4.02 -11.62
C PHE A 105 -19.33 -3.25 -12.86
N ASP A 106 -20.29 -2.71 -13.60
CA ASP A 106 -19.99 -1.90 -14.78
C ASP A 106 -19.69 -0.46 -14.39
N PHE A 107 -18.56 0.03 -14.85
CA PHE A 107 -18.10 1.39 -14.60
C PHE A 107 -17.46 1.96 -15.86
N ARG A 108 -18.08 3.02 -16.42
CA ARG A 108 -17.58 3.75 -17.60
C ARG A 108 -17.32 2.86 -18.83
N GLY A 109 -18.16 1.85 -19.04
CA GLY A 109 -18.05 0.93 -20.17
C GLY A 109 -17.08 -0.24 -19.97
N GLU A 110 -16.46 -0.34 -18.80
CA GLU A 110 -15.62 -1.48 -18.40
C GLU A 110 -16.28 -2.25 -17.25
N THR A 111 -16.13 -3.58 -17.26
CA THR A 111 -16.62 -4.44 -16.18
C THR A 111 -15.49 -4.75 -15.20
N PHE A 112 -15.72 -4.44 -13.92
CA PHE A 112 -14.85 -4.78 -12.81
C PHE A 112 -15.49 -5.86 -11.94
N PHE A 113 -14.68 -6.60 -11.19
CA PHE A 113 -15.12 -7.59 -10.23
C PHE A 113 -14.78 -7.09 -8.83
N VAL A 114 -15.81 -6.70 -8.08
CA VAL A 114 -15.69 -6.05 -6.77
C VAL A 114 -16.11 -7.00 -5.66
N TYR A 115 -15.17 -7.24 -4.76
CA TYR A 115 -15.35 -8.08 -3.60
C TYR A 115 -15.06 -7.30 -2.33
N VAL A 116 -15.54 -7.82 -1.21
CA VAL A 116 -15.44 -7.17 0.09
C VAL A 116 -14.98 -8.18 1.13
N ASN A 117 -14.02 -7.76 1.96
CA ASN A 117 -13.53 -8.56 3.06
C ASN A 117 -14.50 -8.48 4.26
N PRO A 118 -15.12 -9.60 4.68
CA PRO A 118 -16.17 -9.59 5.72
C PRO A 118 -15.65 -9.23 7.12
N TYR A 119 -14.33 -9.21 7.36
CA TYR A 119 -13.78 -8.81 8.66
C TYR A 119 -13.99 -7.33 8.98
N CYS A 120 -14.37 -6.50 8.01
CA CYS A 120 -14.64 -5.10 8.28
C CYS A 120 -15.97 -4.92 9.01
N ARG A 121 -15.91 -4.51 10.28
CA ARG A 121 -17.07 -4.18 11.12
C ARG A 121 -17.94 -3.01 10.60
N GLY A 122 -17.45 -2.27 9.61
CA GLY A 122 -18.19 -1.17 8.97
C GLY A 122 -19.16 -1.59 7.87
N LEU A 123 -19.28 -2.90 7.61
CA LEU A 123 -20.16 -3.45 6.58
C LEU A 123 -21.61 -3.55 7.05
N VAL A 124 -22.53 -3.19 6.15
CA VAL A 124 -23.96 -3.39 6.32
C VAL A 124 -24.43 -4.31 5.19
N TYR A 125 -24.92 -5.50 5.53
CA TYR A 125 -25.40 -6.47 4.55
C TYR A 125 -26.82 -6.13 4.07
N GLY A 126 -27.17 -6.56 2.86
CA GLY A 126 -28.49 -6.39 2.26
C GLY A 126 -28.44 -5.80 0.86
N ARG A 127 -29.58 -5.29 0.38
CA ARG A 127 -29.70 -4.71 -0.97
C ARG A 127 -28.83 -3.45 -1.11
N PRO A 128 -27.94 -3.37 -2.12
CA PRO A 128 -27.05 -2.22 -2.34
C PRO A 128 -27.77 -0.88 -2.36
N SER A 129 -27.26 0.06 -1.59
CA SER A 129 -27.74 1.45 -1.57
C SER A 129 -27.20 2.25 -2.76
N LEU A 130 -27.91 3.32 -3.13
CA LEU A 130 -27.43 4.26 -4.14
C LEU A 130 -26.09 4.91 -3.75
N ARG A 131 -25.84 5.14 -2.46
CA ARG A 131 -24.55 5.64 -1.98
C ARG A 131 -23.43 4.63 -2.29
N LEU A 132 -23.62 3.36 -1.97
CA LEU A 132 -22.62 2.33 -2.23
C LEU A 132 -22.29 2.26 -3.73
N VAL A 133 -23.34 2.17 -4.56
CA VAL A 133 -23.21 1.98 -6.02
C VAL A 133 -22.69 3.23 -6.73
N ASN A 134 -23.19 4.42 -6.39
CA ASN A 134 -22.87 5.64 -7.15
C ASN A 134 -21.68 6.43 -6.57
N SER A 135 -21.18 6.06 -5.38
CA SER A 135 -20.14 6.83 -4.69
C SER A 135 -19.00 6.01 -4.14
N VAL A 136 -19.29 4.94 -3.40
CA VAL A 136 -18.25 4.20 -2.67
C VAL A 136 -17.49 3.28 -3.64
N ILE A 137 -18.19 2.38 -4.33
CA ILE A 137 -17.55 1.43 -5.27
C ILE A 137 -16.80 2.16 -6.40
N PRO A 138 -17.39 3.20 -7.05
CA PRO A 138 -16.68 3.99 -8.05
C PRO A 138 -15.36 4.58 -7.55
N GLU A 139 -15.31 5.07 -6.31
CA GLU A 139 -14.07 5.62 -5.75
C GLU A 139 -13.00 4.53 -5.58
N PHE A 140 -13.36 3.31 -5.18
CA PHE A 140 -12.42 2.20 -5.10
C PHE A 140 -11.91 1.77 -6.47
N ILE A 141 -12.77 1.77 -7.50
CA ILE A 141 -12.36 1.51 -8.89
C ILE A 141 -11.40 2.59 -9.36
N GLU A 142 -11.72 3.88 -9.16
CA GLU A 142 -10.85 5.00 -9.54
C GLU A 142 -9.49 4.96 -8.83
N LEU A 143 -9.45 4.58 -7.55
CA LEU A 143 -8.20 4.36 -6.80
C LEU A 143 -7.38 3.20 -7.38
N ARG A 144 -8.05 2.08 -7.69
CA ARG A 144 -7.41 0.89 -8.27
C ARG A 144 -6.78 1.21 -9.63
N SER A 145 -7.51 1.93 -10.48
CA SER A 145 -7.09 2.32 -11.83
C SER A 145 -6.13 3.52 -11.84
N GLY A 146 -5.79 4.10 -10.67
CA GLY A 146 -4.88 5.25 -10.58
C GLY A 146 -5.48 6.58 -11.05
N LEU A 147 -6.77 6.62 -11.38
CA LEU A 147 -7.51 7.84 -11.76
C LEU A 147 -7.71 8.80 -10.59
N ARG A 148 -7.57 8.28 -9.35
CA ARG A 148 -7.69 9.04 -8.12
C ARG A 148 -6.61 8.64 -7.14
N SER A 149 -6.10 9.61 -6.37
CA SER A 149 -5.09 9.38 -5.34
C SER A 149 -5.60 9.57 -3.90
N ARG A 150 -6.69 10.33 -3.70
CA ARG A 150 -7.26 10.68 -2.38
C ARG A 150 -8.62 10.02 -2.16
N GLN A 151 -8.90 9.63 -0.92
CA GLN A 151 -10.25 9.18 -0.52
C GLN A 151 -11.05 10.35 0.03
N VAL A 152 -12.24 10.55 -0.51
CA VAL A 152 -13.20 11.57 -0.09
C VAL A 152 -14.48 10.91 0.43
N ARG A 153 -14.98 9.88 -0.25
CA ARG A 153 -16.28 9.23 0.06
C ARG A 153 -16.12 7.94 0.89
N SER A 154 -14.94 7.33 0.83
CA SER A 154 -14.55 6.05 1.42
C SER A 154 -13.53 6.19 2.56
N THR A 155 -13.50 7.35 3.23
CA THR A 155 -12.70 7.58 4.43
C THR A 155 -13.60 7.92 5.62
N SER A 156 -13.12 7.68 6.83
CA SER A 156 -13.80 8.16 8.03
C SER A 156 -13.77 9.69 8.06
N LEU A 157 -14.91 10.32 8.30
CA LEU A 157 -15.04 11.75 8.59
C LEU A 157 -14.94 12.04 10.10
N ALA A 158 -14.90 10.99 10.93
CA ALA A 158 -15.12 11.07 12.37
C ALA A 158 -13.95 11.70 13.15
N VAL A 159 -12.77 11.84 12.53
CA VAL A 159 -11.58 12.36 13.21
C VAL A 159 -10.82 13.32 12.29
N LYS A 160 -10.75 14.60 12.69
CA LYS A 160 -9.73 15.51 12.17
C LYS A 160 -8.42 15.14 12.84
N ILE A 161 -7.51 14.55 12.08
CA ILE A 161 -6.17 14.23 12.57
C ILE A 161 -5.32 15.47 12.32
N PRO A 162 -4.70 16.09 13.34
CA PRO A 162 -3.64 17.06 13.11
C PRO A 162 -2.59 16.39 12.23
N ALA A 163 -2.17 17.03 11.14
CA ALA A 163 -1.13 16.47 10.29
C ALA A 163 0.03 16.01 11.19
N LEU A 164 0.45 14.75 11.08
CA LEU A 164 1.70 14.36 11.70
C LEU A 164 2.77 15.21 11.04
N GLU A 165 3.32 16.17 11.80
CA GLU A 165 4.60 16.74 11.43
C GLU A 165 5.61 15.58 11.37
N PRO A 166 6.53 15.57 10.39
CA PRO A 166 7.60 14.61 10.35
C PRO A 166 8.32 14.68 11.70
N LYS A 167 8.06 13.72 12.59
CA LYS A 167 8.86 13.60 13.80
C LYS A 167 10.23 13.24 13.29
N THR A 168 11.19 14.12 13.55
CA THR A 168 12.61 13.79 13.50
C THR A 168 12.73 12.39 14.12
N PRO A 169 13.33 11.41 13.42
CA PRO A 169 13.49 10.08 13.97
C PRO A 169 13.99 10.23 15.40
N PRO A 170 13.46 9.48 16.39
CA PRO A 170 14.04 9.49 17.71
C PRO A 170 15.54 9.23 17.51
N GLU A 171 16.36 10.06 18.15
CA GLU A 171 17.82 10.02 18.07
C GLU A 171 18.32 8.72 18.71
N THR A 172 17.98 7.59 18.09
CA THR A 172 18.38 6.26 18.52
C THR A 172 19.65 5.94 17.79
N ASP A 173 20.75 6.18 18.49
CA ASP A 173 21.95 5.35 18.52
C ASP A 173 22.68 5.07 17.20
N TYR A 174 22.40 5.80 16.11
CA TYR A 174 23.23 5.79 14.90
C TYR A 174 24.68 6.25 15.19
N ASN A 175 24.88 7.07 16.23
CA ASN A 175 26.19 7.54 16.66
C ASN A 175 27.04 6.50 17.42
N ARG A 176 26.50 5.30 17.72
CA ARG A 176 27.28 4.22 18.35
C ARG A 176 27.84 3.21 17.36
N MET A 177 27.37 3.19 16.12
CA MET A 177 28.11 2.59 15.02
C MET A 177 29.04 3.64 14.43
N LYS A 178 30.19 3.84 15.08
CA LYS A 178 31.39 4.29 14.36
C LYS A 178 31.71 3.22 13.33
N VAL A 179 31.09 3.30 12.16
CA VAL A 179 31.59 2.65 10.96
C VAL A 179 32.96 3.29 10.75
N THR A 180 34.01 2.57 11.10
CA THR A 180 35.37 2.93 10.72
C THR A 180 35.35 3.16 9.21
N PRO A 181 35.79 4.33 8.71
CA PRO A 181 35.84 4.55 7.28
C PRO A 181 36.67 3.42 6.67
N PHE A 182 36.10 2.68 5.71
CA PHE A 182 36.89 1.84 4.83
C PHE A 182 37.88 2.77 4.13
N SER A 183 39.14 2.79 4.59
CA SER A 183 40.22 3.41 3.84
C SER A 183 40.38 2.65 2.53
N PRO A 184 40.32 3.31 1.36
CA PRO A 184 40.65 2.64 0.12
C PRO A 184 42.15 2.38 0.12
N VAL A 185 42.54 1.11 0.24
CA VAL A 185 43.91 0.67 -0.05
C VAL A 185 44.10 0.78 -1.56
N ILE A 186 44.60 1.94 -2.01
CA ILE A 186 45.09 2.13 -3.36
C ILE A 186 46.45 1.45 -3.43
N ASN A 187 46.49 0.18 -3.87
CA ASN A 187 47.73 -0.45 -4.28
C ASN A 187 48.14 0.12 -5.64
N LYS A 188 49.11 1.03 -5.61
CA LYS A 188 49.89 1.43 -6.78
C LYS A 188 50.92 0.34 -7.08
N THR A 189 50.73 -0.39 -8.16
CA THR A 189 51.85 -0.99 -8.90
C THR A 189 51.72 -0.65 -10.37
N CYS A 190 52.64 0.19 -10.81
CA CYS A 190 52.91 0.56 -12.18
C CYS A 190 53.47 -0.65 -12.93
N GLY A 191 52.94 -0.92 -14.12
CA GLY A 191 53.44 -1.92 -15.04
C GLY A 191 52.83 -1.68 -16.42
N THR A 192 53.52 -0.90 -17.23
CA THR A 192 53.28 -0.73 -18.67
C THR A 192 53.17 -2.08 -19.37
N LEU A 193 52.22 -2.23 -20.30
CA LEU A 193 52.40 -2.81 -21.65
C LEU A 193 51.09 -2.81 -22.46
N THR A 194 51.10 -1.99 -23.52
CA THR A 194 50.58 -2.23 -24.89
C THR A 194 49.20 -2.85 -25.14
N SER A 195 48.37 -2.05 -25.82
CA SER A 195 47.54 -2.39 -27.01
C SER A 195 46.84 -3.74 -27.03
N PHE A 196 45.50 -3.75 -27.08
CA PHE A 196 44.70 -4.11 -28.26
C PHE A 196 43.22 -3.92 -27.92
N GLY A 197 42.46 -3.39 -28.87
CA GLY A 197 41.11 -2.90 -28.65
C GLY A 197 40.07 -3.97 -28.39
N LEU A 198 38.91 -3.52 -27.94
CA LEU A 198 37.58 -3.94 -28.39
C LEU A 198 36.55 -3.01 -27.75
N VAL A 199 35.83 -2.28 -28.60
CA VAL A 199 34.64 -1.50 -28.27
C VAL A 199 33.49 -2.50 -28.09
N PRO A 200 32.74 -2.48 -26.98
CA PRO A 200 31.40 -3.07 -26.97
C PRO A 200 30.38 -2.00 -27.36
N ILE A 201 29.63 -2.37 -28.38
CA ILE A 201 28.53 -1.69 -29.03
C ILE A 201 27.39 -1.46 -28.05
N PHE A 202 26.86 -0.24 -27.99
CA PHE A 202 25.55 0.05 -27.42
C PHE A 202 24.48 -0.59 -28.31
N VAL A 203 23.75 -1.58 -27.78
CA VAL A 203 22.51 -2.07 -28.40
C VAL A 203 21.35 -1.63 -27.52
N GLU A 204 20.57 -0.68 -28.02
CA GLU A 204 19.22 -0.40 -27.55
C GLU A 204 18.33 -1.63 -27.75
N SER A 205 17.53 -1.98 -26.74
CA SER A 205 16.23 -2.59 -26.99
C SER A 205 15.32 -2.47 -25.77
N GLY A 206 14.05 -2.14 -26.05
CA GLY A 206 12.94 -2.78 -25.35
C GLY A 206 12.20 -1.96 -24.32
N SER A 207 11.26 -1.14 -24.80
CA SER A 207 10.04 -0.76 -24.09
C SER A 207 9.40 -1.98 -23.41
N HIS A 208 9.20 -1.93 -22.10
CA HIS A 208 8.31 -2.86 -21.40
C HIS A 208 7.40 -2.10 -20.42
N ASN A 209 6.14 -2.03 -20.81
CA ASN A 209 4.98 -1.82 -19.94
C ASN A 209 5.01 -2.83 -18.79
N GLY A 210 5.43 -2.38 -17.61
CA GLY A 210 5.40 -3.16 -16.38
C GLY A 210 3.99 -3.24 -15.80
N ARG A 211 3.22 -4.26 -16.19
CA ARG A 211 2.02 -4.70 -15.45
C ARG A 211 2.46 -5.16 -14.05
N VAL A 212 2.04 -4.43 -13.03
CA VAL A 212 2.28 -4.81 -11.63
C VAL A 212 1.30 -5.91 -11.25
N ASN A 213 1.78 -7.16 -11.25
CA ASN A 213 1.04 -8.30 -10.70
C ASN A 213 0.90 -8.14 -9.18
N PHE A 214 -0.34 -8.03 -8.70
CA PHE A 214 -0.66 -8.11 -7.28
C PHE A 214 -0.82 -9.58 -6.92
N TYR A 215 0.06 -10.06 -6.05
CA TYR A 215 0.04 -11.40 -5.48
C TYR A 215 -1.26 -11.65 -4.72
N SER A 216 -1.93 -12.75 -5.05
CA SER A 216 -2.97 -13.38 -4.25
C SER A 216 -2.33 -13.89 -2.96
N TYR A 217 -2.94 -13.61 -1.80
CA TYR A 217 -2.63 -14.34 -0.58
C TYR A 217 -3.29 -15.73 -0.67
N GLU A 218 -2.50 -16.76 -0.90
CA GLU A 218 -2.87 -18.14 -0.53
C GLU A 218 -2.33 -18.43 0.87
N ASN A 219 -3.07 -19.25 1.63
CA ASN A 219 -2.94 -19.43 3.08
C ASN A 219 -1.57 -19.91 3.55
#